data_AF-A0A9P6Y795-F1
#
_entry.id   AF-A0A9P6Y795-F1
#
_cell.length_a   1.000
_cell.length_b   1.000
_cell.length_c   1.000
_cell.angle_alpha   90.00
_cell.angle_beta   90.00
_cell.angle_gamma   90.00
#
_symmetry.space_group_name_H-M   'P 1'
#
loop_
_entity.id
_entity.type
_entity.pdbx_description
1 polymer ?
#
loop_
_entity_poly.entity_id
_entity_poly.type
_entity_poly.pdbx_seq_one_letter_code
_entity_poly.pdbx_strand_id
1 'polypeptide(L)'
;MHRRIGTALAAVRNEEVTWPTKLFECAGNAGEMEAGGCFDLERHPDFIGRDDTDRSFFVVSVQREGHNNFASDFGSAEAPSVEVQAEVLRRRIPYRPLRRTPWPRMPGPQTATVVGPPGEELHADRYGRVKVQFHWDRQLDRRAHASCWIRSASPWAGADMGGVSPPRVGQEVIVDFLDGDPDRPIITGRVYNEDNMPPFGMEVSGLKSKTVKGAGWNEITMHDGAGGELLNMRAQRDMVTTVLNDQNASIKNNKTSVSAATAASP
;
A
#
# COMPACT_ATOMS: atom_id res chain seq x y z
N MET A 1 -8.20 -3.52 18.94
CA MET A 1 -8.91 -2.63 17.99
C MET A 1 -9.06 -3.25 16.60
N HIS A 2 -7.98 -3.73 15.96
CA HIS A 2 -8.01 -4.35 14.61
C HIS A 2 -8.97 -5.55 14.43
N ARG A 3 -9.12 -6.41 15.44
CA ARG A 3 -10.04 -7.57 15.38
C ARG A 3 -11.51 -7.17 15.19
N ARG A 4 -11.93 -6.00 15.70
CA ARG A 4 -13.32 -5.53 15.60
C ARG A 4 -13.67 -5.02 14.18
N ILE A 5 -12.74 -4.33 13.52
CA ILE A 5 -12.94 -3.82 12.16
C ILE A 5 -13.02 -4.97 11.16
N GLY A 6 -12.11 -5.96 11.28
CA GLY A 6 -12.12 -7.14 10.40
C GLY A 6 -13.45 -7.92 10.49
N THR A 7 -13.96 -8.13 11.69
CA THR A 7 -15.26 -8.78 11.89
C THR A 7 -16.42 -7.96 11.31
N ALA A 8 -16.43 -6.64 11.49
CA ALA A 8 -17.46 -5.78 10.91
C ALA A 8 -17.46 -5.81 9.38
N LEU A 9 -16.28 -5.74 8.74
CA LEU A 9 -16.15 -5.86 7.29
C LEU A 9 -16.60 -7.24 6.78
N ALA A 10 -16.29 -8.31 7.51
CA ALA A 10 -16.75 -9.65 7.17
C ALA A 10 -18.28 -9.78 7.26
N ALA A 11 -18.91 -9.18 8.27
CA ALA A 11 -20.36 -9.16 8.41
C ALA A 11 -21.03 -8.42 7.24
N VAL A 12 -20.51 -7.25 6.87
CA VAL A 12 -20.99 -6.48 5.69
C VAL A 12 -20.86 -7.29 4.41
N ARG A 13 -19.75 -8.03 4.23
CA ARG A 13 -19.55 -8.91 3.08
C ARG A 13 -20.53 -10.09 3.04
N ASN A 14 -20.89 -10.62 4.21
CA ASN A 14 -21.90 -11.66 4.29
C ASN A 14 -23.29 -11.13 3.87
N GLU A 15 -23.65 -9.93 4.33
CA GLU A 15 -24.87 -9.24 3.89
C GLU A 15 -24.88 -9.02 2.38
N GLU A 16 -23.77 -8.53 1.80
CA GLU A 16 -23.57 -8.32 0.35
C GLU A 16 -23.85 -9.57 -0.49
N VAL A 17 -23.36 -10.73 -0.07
CA VAL A 17 -23.56 -12.00 -0.80
C VAL A 17 -24.96 -12.57 -0.59
N THR A 18 -25.59 -12.28 0.55
CA THR A 18 -26.86 -12.91 0.93
C THR A 18 -28.07 -12.23 0.32
N TRP A 19 -28.13 -10.89 0.29
CA TRP A 19 -29.34 -10.18 -0.14
C TRP A 19 -29.78 -10.49 -1.59
N PRO A 20 -28.88 -10.73 -2.59
CA PRO A 20 -29.31 -11.02 -3.97
C PRO A 20 -30.17 -12.29 -4.09
N THR A 21 -30.02 -13.23 -3.15
CA THR A 21 -30.82 -14.48 -3.12
C THR A 21 -32.25 -14.30 -2.62
N LYS A 22 -32.61 -13.08 -2.19
CA LYS A 22 -33.88 -12.75 -1.54
C LYS A 22 -34.65 -11.65 -2.29
N LEU A 23 -34.33 -11.48 -3.58
CA LEU A 23 -35.01 -10.53 -4.46
C LEU A 23 -36.41 -11.03 -4.83
N PHE A 24 -37.30 -10.08 -4.98
CA PHE A 24 -38.62 -10.25 -5.58
C PHE A 24 -38.67 -9.40 -6.84
N GLU A 25 -39.36 -9.91 -7.86
CA GLU A 25 -39.65 -9.15 -9.07
C GLU A 25 -41.08 -8.63 -8.97
N CYS A 26 -41.29 -7.38 -9.37
CA CYS A 26 -42.62 -6.81 -9.49
C CYS A 26 -42.76 -6.04 -10.81
N ALA A 27 -43.95 -6.13 -11.40
CA ALA A 27 -44.34 -5.37 -12.58
C ALA A 27 -45.62 -4.58 -12.28
N GLY A 28 -45.75 -3.40 -12.89
CA GLY A 28 -46.92 -2.54 -12.72
C GLY A 28 -46.80 -1.24 -13.50
N ASN A 29 -47.57 -0.24 -13.11
CA ASN A 29 -47.64 1.07 -13.76
C ASN A 29 -47.41 2.24 -12.78
N ALA A 30 -46.83 1.95 -11.60
CA ALA A 30 -46.56 2.93 -10.57
C ALA A 30 -45.41 3.87 -10.98
N GLY A 31 -45.76 4.99 -11.62
CA GLY A 31 -44.79 5.99 -12.11
C GLY A 31 -43.97 6.70 -11.03
N GLU A 32 -44.33 6.57 -9.76
CA GLU A 32 -43.60 7.16 -8.63
C GLU A 32 -42.52 6.22 -8.06
N MET A 33 -42.41 4.98 -8.55
CA MET A 33 -41.49 3.97 -8.00
C MET A 33 -40.03 4.24 -8.37
N GLU A 34 -39.21 4.67 -7.41
CA GLU A 34 -37.80 5.00 -7.65
C GLU A 34 -36.84 4.00 -6.98
N ALA A 35 -35.69 3.75 -7.62
CA ALA A 35 -34.62 2.97 -7.00
C ALA A 35 -34.08 3.70 -5.75
N GLY A 36 -33.92 2.98 -4.65
CA GLY A 36 -33.64 3.56 -3.33
C GLY A 36 -34.90 3.93 -2.53
N GLY A 37 -36.08 3.95 -3.17
CA GLY A 37 -37.37 4.17 -2.53
C GLY A 37 -37.84 2.96 -1.72
N CYS A 38 -38.89 3.17 -0.94
CA CYS A 38 -39.60 2.10 -0.23
C CYS A 38 -41.10 2.24 -0.44
N PHE A 39 -41.80 1.11 -0.43
CA PHE A 39 -43.25 1.05 -0.50
C PHE A 39 -43.77 -0.14 0.29
N ASP A 40 -45.05 -0.09 0.65
CA ASP A 40 -45.76 -1.18 1.30
C ASP A 40 -46.71 -1.83 0.29
N LEU A 41 -46.65 -3.16 0.16
CA LEU A 41 -47.47 -3.93 -0.77
C LEU A 41 -48.80 -4.29 -0.12
N GLU A 42 -49.88 -3.76 -0.69
CA GLU A 42 -51.23 -4.07 -0.26
C GLU A 42 -51.91 -5.11 -1.17
N ARG A 43 -52.89 -5.84 -0.60
CA ARG A 43 -53.84 -6.71 -1.33
C ARG A 43 -53.22 -7.86 -2.14
N HIS A 44 -51.95 -8.22 -1.91
CA HIS A 44 -51.34 -9.41 -2.50
C HIS A 44 -51.71 -10.67 -1.67
N PRO A 45 -52.25 -11.75 -2.28
CA PRO A 45 -52.75 -12.93 -1.57
C PRO A 45 -51.75 -13.55 -0.58
N ASP A 46 -50.48 -13.68 -0.98
CA ASP A 46 -49.44 -14.29 -0.14
C ASP A 46 -49.14 -13.53 1.15
N PHE A 47 -49.56 -12.26 1.26
CA PHE A 47 -49.30 -11.39 2.39
C PHE A 47 -50.55 -11.07 3.22
N ILE A 48 -51.70 -11.68 2.90
CA ILE A 48 -52.91 -11.56 3.72
C ILE A 48 -52.65 -12.23 5.07
N GLY A 49 -52.83 -11.49 6.17
CA GLY A 49 -52.64 -11.99 7.54
C GLY A 49 -51.18 -12.05 8.01
N ARG A 50 -50.22 -11.55 7.21
CA ARG A 50 -48.82 -11.39 7.65
C ARG A 50 -48.60 -10.04 8.34
N ASP A 51 -47.50 -9.96 9.08
CA ASP A 51 -47.04 -8.72 9.71
C ASP A 51 -46.73 -7.63 8.67
N ASP A 52 -46.90 -6.37 9.06
CA ASP A 52 -46.70 -5.22 8.17
C ASP A 52 -45.24 -5.14 7.69
N THR A 53 -44.28 -5.60 8.49
CA THR A 53 -42.87 -5.63 8.11
C THR A 53 -42.55 -6.60 6.97
N ASP A 54 -43.39 -7.62 6.75
CA ASP A 54 -43.23 -8.56 5.65
C ASP A 54 -43.76 -8.00 4.32
N ARG A 55 -44.58 -6.94 4.38
CA ARG A 55 -45.17 -6.24 3.23
C ARG A 55 -44.39 -5.00 2.81
N SER A 56 -43.37 -4.62 3.55
CA SER A 56 -42.54 -3.44 3.26
C SER A 56 -41.33 -3.80 2.41
N PHE A 57 -41.17 -3.11 1.29
CA PHE A 57 -40.12 -3.36 0.30
C PHE A 57 -39.25 -2.13 0.06
N PHE A 58 -37.98 -2.39 -0.23
CA PHE A 58 -36.97 -1.46 -0.71
C PHE A 58 -36.70 -1.75 -2.19
N VAL A 59 -36.72 -0.72 -3.02
CA VAL A 59 -36.56 -0.84 -4.46
C VAL A 59 -35.07 -0.85 -4.81
N VAL A 60 -34.56 -1.95 -5.36
CA VAL A 60 -33.13 -2.11 -5.70
C VAL A 60 -32.86 -1.56 -7.10
N SER A 61 -33.71 -1.90 -8.07
CA SER A 61 -33.59 -1.46 -9.46
C SER A 61 -34.99 -1.23 -10.04
N VAL A 62 -35.10 -0.30 -10.98
CA VAL A 62 -36.34 -0.01 -11.71
C VAL A 62 -36.00 0.18 -13.17
N GLN A 63 -36.68 -0.55 -14.03
CA GLN A 63 -36.74 -0.35 -15.47
C GLN A 63 -38.13 0.18 -15.82
N ARG A 64 -38.18 1.21 -16.66
CA ARG A 64 -39.43 1.84 -17.07
C ARG A 64 -39.48 1.93 -18.58
N GLU A 65 -40.63 1.59 -19.13
CA GLU A 65 -40.94 1.72 -20.54
C GLU A 65 -42.20 2.56 -20.70
N GLY A 66 -42.10 3.65 -21.47
CA GLY A 66 -43.20 4.55 -21.72
C GLY A 66 -43.57 4.52 -23.19
N HIS A 67 -44.83 4.20 -23.48
CA HIS A 67 -45.41 4.30 -24.81
C HIS A 67 -46.29 5.53 -24.88
N ASN A 68 -46.11 6.32 -25.94
CA ASN A 68 -46.89 7.52 -26.18
C ASN A 68 -47.61 7.41 -27.52
N ASN A 69 -48.80 7.99 -27.61
CA ASN A 69 -49.72 7.83 -28.72
C ASN A 69 -49.62 8.93 -29.77
N PHE A 70 -48.40 9.30 -30.15
CA PHE A 70 -48.14 10.23 -31.25
C PHE A 70 -48.45 9.57 -32.61
N ALA A 71 -49.73 9.35 -32.89
CA ALA A 71 -50.23 8.99 -34.21
C ALA A 71 -50.86 10.21 -34.88
N SER A 72 -50.66 10.35 -36.20
CA SER A 72 -51.34 11.37 -37.01
C SER A 72 -52.83 11.07 -37.22
N ASP A 73 -53.29 9.88 -36.83
CA ASP A 73 -54.63 9.36 -37.10
C ASP A 73 -55.35 9.09 -35.77
N PHE A 74 -56.25 10.00 -35.39
CA PHE A 74 -56.93 10.00 -34.08
C PHE A 74 -57.92 8.85 -33.88
N GLY A 75 -58.23 8.09 -34.94
CA GLY A 75 -59.19 6.97 -34.89
C GLY A 75 -58.63 5.64 -34.38
N SER A 76 -57.30 5.49 -34.35
CA SER A 76 -56.59 4.24 -33.96
C SER A 76 -55.51 4.46 -32.90
N ALA A 77 -55.43 5.66 -32.32
CA ALA A 77 -54.42 5.98 -31.31
C ALA A 77 -54.69 5.20 -30.01
N GLU A 78 -53.75 4.36 -29.61
CA GLU A 78 -53.77 3.69 -28.30
C GLU A 78 -53.66 4.71 -27.16
N ALA A 79 -54.05 4.35 -25.94
CA ALA A 79 -53.81 5.22 -24.79
C ALA A 79 -52.31 5.20 -24.42
N PRO A 80 -51.72 6.32 -23.97
CA PRO A 80 -50.34 6.29 -23.46
C PRO A 80 -50.24 5.33 -22.28
N SER A 81 -49.16 4.56 -22.22
CA SER A 81 -48.94 3.55 -21.20
C SER A 81 -47.54 3.68 -20.60
N VAL A 82 -47.42 3.33 -19.32
CA VAL A 82 -46.14 3.23 -18.63
C VAL A 82 -46.11 1.85 -17.98
N GLU A 83 -45.12 1.07 -18.36
CA GLU A 83 -44.78 -0.19 -17.72
C GLU A 83 -43.54 0.02 -16.85
N VAL A 84 -43.62 -0.48 -15.62
CA VAL A 84 -42.54 -0.46 -14.65
C VAL A 84 -42.25 -1.90 -14.27
N GLN A 85 -41.00 -2.31 -14.41
CA GLN A 85 -40.47 -3.56 -13.89
C GLN A 85 -39.41 -3.22 -12.86
N ALA A 86 -39.47 -3.84 -11.69
CA ALA A 86 -38.55 -3.54 -10.61
C ALA A 86 -38.12 -4.79 -9.85
N GLU A 87 -36.86 -4.78 -9.41
CA GLU A 87 -36.36 -5.74 -8.43
C GLU A 87 -36.44 -5.11 -7.04
N VAL A 88 -37.07 -5.81 -6.11
CA VAL A 88 -37.35 -5.29 -4.77
C VAL A 88 -36.86 -6.28 -3.71
N LEU A 89 -36.45 -5.74 -2.57
CA LEU A 89 -35.94 -6.47 -1.43
C LEU A 89 -36.82 -6.15 -0.22
N ARG A 90 -37.11 -7.10 0.66
CA ARG A 90 -37.83 -6.76 1.92
C ARG A 90 -37.03 -5.71 2.70
N ARG A 91 -37.69 -4.66 3.17
CA ARG A 91 -37.06 -3.50 3.85
C ARG A 91 -36.19 -3.89 5.05
N ARG A 92 -36.53 -4.99 5.75
CA ARG A 92 -35.75 -5.49 6.89
C ARG A 92 -34.38 -6.09 6.52
N ILE A 93 -34.18 -6.45 5.25
CA ILE A 93 -32.91 -7.04 4.79
C ILE A 93 -31.96 -5.88 4.45
N PRO A 94 -30.79 -5.79 5.09
CA PRO A 94 -29.85 -4.72 4.81
C PRO A 94 -29.28 -4.87 3.39
N TYR A 95 -29.51 -3.84 2.56
CA TYR A 95 -28.88 -3.76 1.24
C TYR A 95 -27.40 -3.36 1.36
N ARG A 96 -26.55 -4.02 0.56
CA ARG A 96 -25.13 -3.66 0.38
C ARG A 96 -24.77 -3.68 -1.11
N PRO A 97 -24.20 -2.60 -1.67
CA PRO A 97 -23.78 -2.59 -3.07
C PRO A 97 -22.81 -3.74 -3.39
N LEU A 98 -23.03 -4.41 -4.52
CA LEU A 98 -22.12 -5.45 -5.00
C LEU A 98 -20.80 -4.82 -5.47
N ARG A 99 -19.68 -5.47 -5.14
CA ARG A 99 -18.34 -5.04 -5.59
C ARG A 99 -18.06 -5.45 -7.05
N ARG A 100 -18.75 -4.81 -7.98
CA ARG A 100 -18.52 -5.01 -9.43
C ARG A 100 -17.28 -4.28 -9.94
N THR A 101 -16.94 -3.14 -9.34
CA THR A 101 -15.77 -2.36 -9.72
C THR A 101 -14.50 -3.14 -9.36
N PRO A 102 -13.62 -3.44 -10.34
CA PRO A 102 -12.36 -4.12 -10.08
C PRO A 102 -11.50 -3.35 -9.07
N TRP A 103 -10.84 -4.08 -8.17
CA TRP A 103 -9.88 -3.47 -7.24
C TRP A 103 -8.62 -3.02 -8.01
N PRO A 104 -8.10 -1.80 -7.76
CA PRO A 104 -6.83 -1.38 -8.35
C PRO A 104 -5.72 -2.31 -7.89
N ARG A 105 -4.89 -2.79 -8.83
CA ARG A 105 -3.78 -3.68 -8.53
C ARG A 105 -2.48 -3.11 -9.09
N MET A 106 -1.42 -3.21 -8.28
CA MET A 106 -0.07 -2.94 -8.73
C MET A 106 0.46 -4.19 -9.46
N PRO A 107 0.78 -4.10 -10.76
CA PRO A 107 1.22 -5.26 -11.53
C PRO A 107 2.62 -5.73 -11.16
N GLY A 108 3.40 -4.90 -10.47
CA GLY A 108 4.75 -5.20 -10.04
C GLY A 108 5.35 -4.08 -9.20
N PRO A 109 6.61 -4.25 -8.79
CA PRO A 109 7.31 -3.28 -7.99
C PRO A 109 7.58 -2.00 -8.78
N GLN A 110 7.72 -0.89 -8.05
CA GLN A 110 8.05 0.42 -8.59
C GLN A 110 9.21 1.03 -7.81
N THR A 111 9.89 2.02 -8.38
CA THR A 111 10.85 2.80 -7.60
C THR A 111 10.20 4.06 -7.02
N ALA A 112 10.76 4.52 -5.91
CA ALA A 112 10.32 5.71 -5.20
C ALA A 112 11.52 6.39 -4.52
N THR A 113 11.38 7.68 -4.24
CA THR A 113 12.43 8.45 -3.55
C THR A 113 12.09 8.55 -2.07
N VAL A 114 13.05 8.27 -1.19
CA VAL A 114 12.86 8.45 0.26
C VAL A 114 12.77 9.94 0.60
N VAL A 115 11.77 10.31 1.40
CA VAL A 115 11.49 11.70 1.76
C VAL A 115 11.42 11.91 3.27
N GLY A 116 11.67 13.15 3.69
CA GLY A 116 11.61 13.58 5.07
C GLY A 116 11.42 15.10 5.18
N PRO A 117 11.31 15.63 6.41
CA PRO A 117 11.34 17.05 6.69
C PRO A 117 12.56 17.76 6.09
N PRO A 118 12.45 19.06 5.77
CA PRO A 118 13.58 19.83 5.23
C PRO A 118 14.82 19.76 6.14
N GLY A 119 15.98 19.49 5.55
CA GLY A 119 17.26 19.42 6.26
C GLY A 119 17.52 18.11 7.02
N GLU A 120 16.60 17.15 7.00
CA GLU A 120 16.84 15.81 7.56
C GLU A 120 17.47 14.87 6.53
N GLU A 121 18.61 14.27 6.88
CA GLU A 121 19.24 13.21 6.09
C GLU A 121 18.66 11.82 6.43
N LEU A 122 18.20 11.63 7.67
CA LEU A 122 17.66 10.37 8.17
C LEU A 122 16.28 10.63 8.79
N HIS A 123 15.23 10.16 8.11
CA HIS A 123 13.84 10.26 8.56
C HIS A 123 13.22 8.87 8.68
N ALA A 124 13.56 8.16 9.76
CA ALA A 124 13.07 6.82 10.04
C ALA A 124 12.43 6.74 11.43
N ASP A 125 11.39 5.92 11.59
CA ASP A 125 10.74 5.69 12.88
C ASP A 125 11.44 4.58 13.71
N ARG A 126 10.90 4.28 14.90
CA ARG A 126 11.46 3.25 15.80
C ARG A 126 11.55 1.83 15.21
N TYR A 127 10.87 1.58 14.09
CA TYR A 127 10.87 0.29 13.39
C TYR A 127 11.75 0.32 12.14
N GLY A 128 12.49 1.40 11.90
CA GLY A 128 13.28 1.60 10.69
C GLY A 128 12.42 1.81 9.43
N ARG A 129 11.14 2.19 9.60
CA ARG A 129 10.27 2.54 8.48
C ARG A 129 10.60 3.93 8.00
N VAL A 130 10.45 4.16 6.70
CA VAL A 130 10.66 5.47 6.06
C VAL A 130 9.41 5.90 5.31
N LYS A 131 9.37 7.18 4.92
CA LYS A 131 8.38 7.70 3.97
C LYS A 131 9.02 7.82 2.60
N VAL A 132 8.21 7.64 1.57
CA VAL A 132 8.64 7.73 0.17
C VAL A 132 7.71 8.63 -0.61
N GLN A 133 8.21 9.13 -1.72
CA GLN A 133 7.44 9.80 -2.74
C GLN A 133 7.54 8.96 -4.01
N PHE A 134 6.40 8.50 -4.50
CA PHE A 134 6.29 7.82 -5.78
C PHE A 134 6.37 8.82 -6.92
N HIS A 135 6.89 8.40 -8.07
CA HIS A 135 7.08 9.29 -9.23
C HIS A 135 5.77 9.80 -9.85
N TRP A 136 4.67 9.06 -9.65
CA TRP A 136 3.33 9.46 -10.08
C TRP A 136 2.60 10.34 -9.07
N ASP A 137 3.16 10.57 -7.88
CA ASP A 137 2.59 11.48 -6.90
C ASP A 137 2.85 12.94 -7.30
N ARG A 138 1.77 13.66 -7.61
CA ARG A 138 1.81 15.06 -8.05
C ARG A 138 1.85 16.06 -6.89
N GLN A 139 1.68 15.61 -5.63
CA GLN A 139 1.65 16.50 -4.46
C GLN A 139 3.06 16.76 -3.89
N LEU A 140 3.91 17.41 -4.69
CA LEU A 140 5.33 17.62 -4.37
C LEU A 140 5.60 18.44 -3.11
N ASP A 141 4.67 19.32 -2.72
CA ASP A 141 4.84 20.25 -1.60
C ASP A 141 4.69 19.59 -0.22
N ARG A 142 4.29 18.31 -0.18
CA ARG A 142 3.99 17.58 1.05
C ARG A 142 5.01 16.49 1.36
N ARG A 143 6.30 16.69 1.06
CA ARG A 143 7.35 15.66 1.23
C ARG A 143 7.37 15.00 2.61
N ALA A 144 7.19 15.76 3.70
CA ALA A 144 7.14 15.21 5.06
C ALA A 144 5.90 14.33 5.34
N HIS A 145 4.87 14.43 4.50
CA HIS A 145 3.59 13.72 4.60
C HIS A 145 3.24 12.91 3.34
N ALA A 146 4.21 12.68 2.43
CA ALA A 146 3.95 12.12 1.10
C ALA A 146 3.37 10.70 1.16
N SER A 147 3.78 9.89 2.16
CA SER A 147 3.28 8.52 2.33
C SER A 147 3.03 8.16 3.79
N CYS A 148 2.43 6.98 3.97
CA CYS A 148 2.47 6.25 5.24
C CYS A 148 3.91 5.78 5.55
N TRP A 149 4.11 5.24 6.75
CA TRP A 149 5.37 4.61 7.13
C TRP A 149 5.52 3.24 6.46
N ILE A 150 6.53 3.09 5.60
CA ILE A 150 6.78 1.89 4.81
C ILE A 150 7.95 1.11 5.40
N ARG A 151 7.75 -0.20 5.60
CA ARG A 151 8.81 -1.10 6.09
C ARG A 151 9.85 -1.34 5.01
N SER A 152 11.12 -1.37 5.40
CA SER A 152 12.24 -1.79 4.55
C SER A 152 12.64 -3.21 4.88
N ALA A 153 12.73 -4.05 3.86
CA ALA A 153 13.42 -5.32 3.94
C ALA A 153 14.88 -5.07 4.36
N SER A 154 15.39 -5.96 5.20
CA SER A 154 16.79 -6.03 5.59
C SER A 154 17.38 -7.33 5.05
N PRO A 155 18.67 -7.36 4.66
CA PRO A 155 19.35 -8.60 4.28
C PRO A 155 19.35 -9.66 5.40
N TRP A 156 19.21 -9.23 6.67
CA TRP A 156 19.16 -10.12 7.82
C TRP A 156 18.36 -9.48 8.95
N ALA A 157 17.28 -10.11 9.39
CA ALA A 157 16.44 -9.60 10.48
C ALA A 157 15.95 -10.72 11.39
N GLY A 158 16.01 -10.51 12.71
CA GLY A 158 15.50 -11.40 13.75
C GLY A 158 15.34 -10.68 15.09
N ALA A 159 14.92 -11.41 16.13
CA ALA A 159 14.83 -10.84 17.48
C ALA A 159 16.25 -10.50 17.99
N ASP A 160 16.50 -9.22 18.24
CA ASP A 160 17.80 -8.67 18.69
C ASP A 160 19.02 -9.07 17.82
N MET A 161 18.80 -9.31 16.53
CA MET A 161 19.84 -9.69 15.58
C MET A 161 19.53 -9.16 14.17
N GLY A 162 20.58 -8.91 13.37
CA GLY A 162 20.43 -8.60 11.96
C GLY A 162 21.34 -7.49 11.44
N GLY A 163 21.17 -7.17 10.15
CA GLY A 163 21.77 -6.00 9.49
C GLY A 163 20.81 -4.82 9.53
N VAL A 164 21.28 -3.65 9.94
CA VAL A 164 20.46 -2.43 9.98
C VAL A 164 21.15 -1.34 9.20
N SER A 165 20.50 -0.90 8.13
CA SER A 165 20.93 0.25 7.33
C SER A 165 19.66 0.92 6.82
N PRO A 166 19.05 1.87 7.55
CA PRO A 166 17.81 2.50 7.10
C PRO A 166 18.05 3.33 5.82
N PRO A 167 17.10 3.37 4.87
CA PRO A 167 17.20 4.28 3.73
C PRO A 167 17.29 5.74 4.20
N ARG A 168 18.13 6.54 3.54
CA ARG A 168 18.28 7.98 3.81
C ARG A 168 17.45 8.80 2.83
N VAL A 169 17.08 10.01 3.24
CA VAL A 169 16.34 10.96 2.39
C VAL A 169 17.12 11.20 1.09
N GLY A 170 16.42 11.14 -0.05
CA GLY A 170 16.98 11.27 -1.39
C GLY A 170 17.44 9.96 -2.04
N GLN A 171 17.50 8.85 -1.30
CA GLN A 171 17.84 7.55 -1.89
C GLN A 171 16.65 6.95 -2.66
N GLU A 172 16.95 6.27 -3.76
CA GLU A 172 15.97 5.52 -4.52
C GLU A 172 15.80 4.10 -3.94
N VAL A 173 14.54 3.73 -3.72
CA VAL A 173 14.14 2.43 -3.17
C VAL A 173 13.20 1.71 -4.12
N ILE A 174 13.26 0.38 -4.14
CA ILE A 174 12.27 -0.46 -4.81
C ILE A 174 11.15 -0.75 -3.81
N VAL A 175 9.93 -0.42 -4.19
CA VAL A 175 8.71 -0.62 -3.41
C VAL A 175 7.85 -1.66 -4.12
N ASP A 176 7.57 -2.75 -3.43
CA ASP A 176 6.59 -3.76 -3.82
C ASP A 176 5.30 -3.58 -3.01
N PHE A 177 4.23 -4.24 -3.42
CA PHE A 177 2.90 -4.09 -2.87
C PHE A 177 2.35 -5.47 -2.48
N LEU A 178 2.10 -5.68 -1.18
CA LEU A 178 1.65 -6.97 -0.68
C LEU A 178 0.30 -7.34 -1.31
N ASP A 179 0.20 -8.54 -1.89
CA ASP A 179 -0.96 -9.01 -2.66
C ASP A 179 -1.31 -8.13 -3.89
N GLY A 180 -0.37 -7.28 -4.34
CA GLY A 180 -0.60 -6.27 -5.37
C GLY A 180 -1.49 -5.11 -4.90
N ASP A 181 -1.72 -4.96 -3.59
CA ASP A 181 -2.58 -3.93 -3.01
C ASP A 181 -1.83 -2.58 -2.91
N PRO A 182 -2.24 -1.52 -3.64
CA PRO A 182 -1.60 -0.21 -3.59
C PRO A 182 -1.51 0.38 -2.16
N ASP A 183 -2.42 -0.04 -1.27
CA ASP A 183 -2.47 0.41 0.12
C ASP A 183 -1.47 -0.31 1.04
N ARG A 184 -0.73 -1.30 0.54
CA ARG A 184 0.20 -2.14 1.33
C ARG A 184 1.62 -2.16 0.77
N PRO A 185 2.29 -0.99 0.70
CA PRO A 185 3.65 -0.93 0.20
C PRO A 185 4.65 -1.56 1.18
N ILE A 186 5.73 -2.12 0.63
CA ILE A 186 6.92 -2.60 1.35
C ILE A 186 8.16 -2.33 0.50
N ILE A 187 9.20 -1.77 1.09
CA ILE A 187 10.48 -1.56 0.40
C ILE A 187 11.23 -2.90 0.39
N THR A 188 11.60 -3.38 -0.79
CA THR A 188 12.27 -4.67 -0.99
C THR A 188 13.74 -4.54 -1.36
N GLY A 189 14.16 -3.36 -1.84
CA GLY A 189 15.54 -3.14 -2.26
C GLY A 189 15.88 -1.67 -2.45
N ARG A 190 17.12 -1.44 -2.89
CA ARG A 190 17.67 -0.12 -3.22
C ARG A 190 18.42 -0.22 -4.52
N VAL A 191 18.45 0.89 -5.24
CA VAL A 191 19.18 1.00 -6.50
C VAL A 191 20.01 2.27 -6.51
N TYR A 192 21.14 2.21 -7.19
CA TYR A 192 21.94 3.38 -7.52
C TYR A 192 21.38 4.02 -8.80
N ASN A 193 21.59 5.32 -8.95
CA ASN A 193 21.20 6.11 -10.10
C ASN A 193 22.20 7.26 -10.34
N GLU A 194 21.95 8.15 -11.29
CA GLU A 194 22.88 9.25 -11.62
C GLU A 194 23.16 10.18 -10.42
N ASP A 195 22.14 10.46 -9.60
CA ASP A 195 22.28 11.28 -8.39
C ASP A 195 22.95 10.51 -7.23
N ASN A 196 22.81 9.18 -7.22
CA ASN A 196 23.32 8.27 -6.20
C ASN A 196 24.17 7.19 -6.87
N MET A 197 25.39 7.54 -7.28
CA MET A 197 26.29 6.60 -7.96
C MET A 197 26.83 5.51 -7.01
N PRO A 198 27.18 4.31 -7.53
CA PRO A 198 27.88 3.30 -6.76
C PRO A 198 29.19 3.84 -6.17
N PRO A 199 29.55 3.47 -4.92
CA PRO A 199 30.69 4.06 -4.22
C PRO A 199 32.07 3.60 -4.70
N PHE A 200 32.12 2.53 -5.50
CA PHE A 200 33.36 1.87 -5.93
C PHE A 200 33.30 1.51 -7.43
N GLY A 201 34.48 1.22 -8.01
CA GLY A 201 34.57 0.63 -9.34
C GLY A 201 34.16 -0.85 -9.37
N MET A 202 34.10 -1.45 -10.56
CA MET A 202 33.52 -2.78 -10.77
C MET A 202 34.30 -3.96 -10.16
N GLU A 203 35.58 -3.78 -9.84
CA GLU A 203 36.44 -4.83 -9.24
C GLU A 203 36.53 -4.75 -7.72
N VAL A 204 35.68 -3.92 -7.09
CA VAL A 204 35.67 -3.72 -5.64
C VAL A 204 34.29 -4.02 -5.09
N SER A 205 34.22 -4.95 -4.16
CA SER A 205 33.01 -5.30 -3.43
C SER A 205 33.12 -4.85 -1.96
N GLY A 206 32.00 -4.50 -1.32
CA GLY A 206 32.03 -4.11 0.08
C GLY A 206 30.93 -3.17 0.53
N LEU A 207 31.14 -2.60 1.73
CA LEU A 207 30.21 -1.71 2.40
C LEU A 207 30.90 -0.37 2.67
N LYS A 208 30.29 0.72 2.21
CA LYS A 208 30.67 2.10 2.54
C LYS A 208 29.52 2.81 3.22
N SER A 209 29.77 3.34 4.40
CA SER A 209 28.83 4.21 5.10
C SER A 209 29.05 5.68 4.72
N LYS A 210 28.26 6.58 5.30
CA LYS A 210 28.49 8.02 5.23
C LYS A 210 28.16 8.63 6.60
N THR A 211 29.01 9.50 7.11
CA THR A 211 28.75 10.23 8.35
C THR A 211 27.46 11.03 8.18
N VAL A 212 26.49 10.81 9.08
CA VAL A 212 25.24 11.56 9.07
C VAL A 212 25.55 13.02 9.40
N LYS A 213 25.05 13.95 8.58
CA LYS A 213 25.34 15.39 8.66
C LYS A 213 26.85 15.70 8.60
N GLY A 214 27.62 14.92 7.84
CA GLY A 214 29.06 15.12 7.66
C GLY A 214 29.60 14.50 6.37
N ALA A 215 30.92 14.65 6.14
CA ALA A 215 31.59 14.21 4.92
C ALA A 215 32.39 12.90 5.07
N GLY A 216 32.54 12.38 6.29
CA GLY A 216 33.34 11.18 6.58
C GLY A 216 32.65 9.86 6.21
N TRP A 217 33.38 8.75 6.34
CA TRP A 217 32.84 7.39 6.18
C TRP A 217 33.69 6.30 6.82
N ASN A 218 33.01 5.22 7.18
CA ASN A 218 33.62 3.92 7.48
C ASN A 218 33.42 2.97 6.30
N GLU A 219 34.38 2.08 6.05
CA GLU A 219 34.26 1.07 4.98
C GLU A 219 34.91 -0.27 5.34
N ILE A 220 34.39 -1.32 4.72
CA ILE A 220 35.02 -2.64 4.61
C ILE A 220 34.92 -3.04 3.15
N THR A 221 36.05 -3.18 2.46
CA THR A 221 36.10 -3.45 1.02
C THR A 221 37.04 -4.60 0.69
N MET A 222 36.69 -5.35 -0.34
CA MET A 222 37.47 -6.42 -0.95
C MET A 222 37.78 -5.99 -2.38
N HIS A 223 39.06 -5.88 -2.70
CA HIS A 223 39.56 -5.63 -4.04
C HIS A 223 39.92 -6.98 -4.65
N ASP A 224 39.31 -7.32 -5.78
CA ASP A 224 39.38 -8.66 -6.37
C ASP A 224 40.26 -8.72 -7.64
N GLY A 225 41.03 -7.66 -7.91
CA GLY A 225 41.97 -7.62 -9.03
C GLY A 225 43.12 -8.62 -8.85
N ALA A 226 43.35 -9.47 -9.86
CA ALA A 226 44.34 -10.54 -9.79
C ALA A 226 45.76 -10.03 -9.49
N GLY A 227 46.39 -10.53 -8.43
CA GLY A 227 47.70 -10.09 -7.96
C GLY A 227 47.70 -8.75 -7.22
N GLY A 228 46.54 -8.11 -7.06
CA GLY A 228 46.31 -6.88 -6.32
C GLY A 228 45.22 -7.02 -5.26
N GLU A 229 44.94 -8.25 -4.82
CA GLU A 229 43.86 -8.55 -3.90
C GLU A 229 44.09 -7.85 -2.55
N LEU A 230 43.04 -7.18 -2.02
CA LEU A 230 43.14 -6.40 -0.79
C LEU A 230 41.84 -6.46 0.00
N LEU A 231 41.92 -6.81 1.28
CA LEU A 231 40.89 -6.50 2.26
C LEU A 231 41.26 -5.19 2.95
N ASN A 232 40.44 -4.16 2.77
CA ASN A 232 40.61 -2.85 3.39
C ASN A 232 39.51 -2.61 4.43
N MET A 233 39.92 -2.15 5.62
CA MET A 233 39.03 -1.77 6.72
C MET A 233 39.39 -0.35 7.15
N ARG A 234 38.45 0.58 7.00
CA ARG A 234 38.63 1.98 7.35
C ARG A 234 37.62 2.41 8.40
N ALA A 235 38.11 3.03 9.47
CA ALA A 235 37.30 3.76 10.45
C ALA A 235 37.48 5.27 10.27
N GLN A 236 36.38 6.04 10.29
CA GLN A 236 36.41 7.50 10.18
C GLN A 236 36.95 8.18 11.44
N ARG A 237 36.78 7.54 12.60
CA ARG A 237 37.19 8.10 13.90
C ARG A 237 37.89 7.05 14.75
N ASP A 238 37.13 6.29 15.52
CA ASP A 238 37.66 5.27 16.42
C ASP A 238 37.41 3.88 15.81
N MET A 239 38.41 3.00 15.89
CA MET A 239 38.25 1.57 15.62
C MET A 239 38.46 0.82 16.93
N VAL A 240 37.41 0.15 17.41
CA VAL A 240 37.47 -0.67 18.62
C VAL A 240 37.21 -2.12 18.25
N THR A 241 38.13 -3.00 18.64
CA THR A 241 38.01 -4.44 18.44
C THR A 241 37.95 -5.11 19.81
N THR A 242 36.86 -5.82 20.11
CA THR A 242 36.69 -6.57 21.35
C THR A 242 36.65 -8.06 21.05
N VAL A 243 37.59 -8.82 21.61
CA VAL A 243 37.68 -10.28 21.49
C VAL A 243 37.59 -10.87 22.89
N LEU A 244 36.62 -11.76 23.13
CA LEU A 244 36.32 -12.31 24.46
C LEU A 244 37.17 -13.54 24.84
N ASN A 245 37.92 -14.07 23.88
CA ASN A 245 38.87 -15.16 24.10
C ASN A 245 40.18 -14.80 23.35
N ASP A 246 40.67 -15.66 22.45
CA ASP A 246 41.94 -15.45 21.76
C ASP A 246 41.79 -14.72 20.41
N GLN A 247 42.71 -13.79 20.13
CA GLN A 247 42.89 -13.17 18.82
C GLN A 247 44.17 -13.71 18.15
N ASN A 248 44.02 -14.48 17.09
CA ASN A 248 45.15 -15.05 16.33
C ASN A 248 45.33 -14.32 15.00
N ALA A 249 46.59 -14.02 14.64
CA ALA A 249 46.94 -13.42 13.35
C ALA A 249 48.18 -14.11 12.75
N SER A 250 48.07 -14.57 11.50
CA SER A 250 49.20 -15.14 10.75
C SER A 250 49.49 -14.27 9.53
N ILE A 251 50.70 -13.71 9.49
CA ILE A 251 51.16 -12.85 8.40
C ILE A 251 52.35 -13.56 7.75
N LYS A 252 52.17 -13.99 6.49
CA LYS A 252 53.20 -14.76 5.75
C LYS A 252 54.36 -13.91 5.24
N ASN A 253 54.17 -12.60 5.16
CA ASN A 253 55.18 -11.65 4.72
C ASN A 253 55.36 -10.59 5.84
N ASN A 254 55.15 -9.30 5.54
CA ASN A 254 55.45 -8.23 6.48
C ASN A 254 54.20 -7.68 7.18
N LYS A 255 54.36 -7.29 8.45
CA LYS A 255 53.40 -6.46 9.19
C LYS A 255 54.05 -5.12 9.51
N THR A 256 53.45 -4.03 9.05
CA THR A 256 53.87 -2.67 9.36
C THR A 256 52.83 -2.01 10.27
N SER A 257 53.29 -1.26 11.28
CA SER A 257 52.41 -0.50 12.17
C SER A 257 53.02 0.86 12.41
N VAL A 258 52.24 1.91 12.18
CA VAL A 258 52.64 3.31 12.38
C VAL A 258 51.66 3.93 13.35
N SER A 259 52.18 4.54 14.41
CA SER A 259 51.40 5.22 15.44
C SER A 259 51.97 6.62 15.60
N ALA A 260 51.14 7.65 15.43
CA ALA A 260 51.54 9.04 15.66
C ALA A 260 50.87 9.53 16.95
N ALA A 261 51.65 10.01 17.91
CA ALA A 261 51.12 10.69 19.08
C ALA A 261 50.71 12.11 18.70
N THR A 262 49.47 12.50 19.01
CA THR A 262 49.12 13.93 19.01
C THR A 262 49.78 14.55 20.23
N ALA A 263 50.75 15.43 20.03
CA ALA A 263 51.34 16.20 21.11
C ALA A 263 50.21 16.97 21.82
N ALA A 264 49.97 16.67 23.09
CA ALA A 264 49.16 17.52 23.94
C ALA A 264 49.87 18.87 24.01
N SER A 265 49.27 19.92 23.45
CA SER A 265 49.71 21.28 23.72
C SER A 265 49.51 21.57 25.22
N PRO A 266 50.49 22.23 25.87
CA PRO A 266 50.48 22.47 27.31
C PRO A 266 49.32 23.35 27.79
#